data_AF-A0A3B9X143-F1
#
_entry.id   AF-A0A3B9X143-F1
#
_cell.length_a   1.000
_cell.length_b   1.000
_cell.length_c   1.000
_cell.angle_alpha   90.00
_cell.angle_beta   90.00
_cell.angle_gamma   90.00
#
_symmetry.space_group_name_H-M   'P 1'
#
loop_
_entity.id
_entity.type
_entity.pdbx_description
1 polymer ?
#
loop_
_entity_poly.entity_id
_entity_poly.type
_entity_poly.pdbx_seq_one_letter_code
_entity_poly.pdbx_strand_id
1 'polypeptide(L)'
;SIDSLLTSLVADNMTRTRHDSNQELIGQGIGNMVAGFFGGIPGAGATMRTVVNIRTGGATKISGITHSLLLLTIVVSLAPLAAKIPHAVLAGIL
;
A
#
# COMPACT_ATOMS: atom_id res chain seq x y z
N SER A 1 -10.43 0.66 7.08
CA SER A 1 -10.83 1.99 7.62
C SER A 1 -11.74 2.71 6.62
N ILE A 2 -12.43 3.79 7.02
CA ILE A 2 -13.21 4.63 6.09
C ILE A 2 -12.34 5.08 4.90
N ASP A 3 -11.06 5.42 5.14
CA ASP A 3 -10.10 5.76 4.08
C ASP A 3 -9.90 4.66 3.05
N SER A 4 -9.91 3.38 3.47
CA SER A 4 -9.82 2.31 2.48
C SER A 4 -11.07 2.19 1.64
N LEU A 5 -12.24 2.35 2.24
CA LEU A 5 -13.49 2.31 1.50
C LEU A 5 -13.58 3.48 0.50
N LEU A 6 -13.11 4.68 0.89
CA LEU A 6 -12.96 5.82 -0.02
C LEU A 6 -11.95 5.53 -1.14
N THR A 7 -10.81 4.93 -0.81
CA THR A 7 -9.80 4.51 -1.80
C THR A 7 -10.38 3.51 -2.80
N SER A 8 -11.12 2.51 -2.32
CA SER A 8 -11.73 1.48 -3.15
C SER A 8 -12.84 2.05 -4.03
N LEU A 9 -13.60 3.05 -3.56
CA LEU A 9 -14.57 3.79 -4.37
C LEU A 9 -13.90 4.58 -5.50
N VAL A 10 -12.76 5.24 -5.22
CA VAL A 10 -11.97 5.93 -6.26
C VAL A 10 -11.44 4.94 -7.28
N ALA A 11 -10.91 3.81 -6.82
CA ALA A 11 -10.42 2.73 -7.69
C ALA A 11 -11.54 2.21 -8.60
N ASP A 12 -12.69 1.84 -8.01
CA ASP A 12 -13.87 1.34 -8.73
C ASP A 12 -14.37 2.32 -9.79
N ASN A 13 -14.38 3.61 -9.49
CA ASN A 13 -14.78 4.64 -10.45
C ASN A 13 -13.83 4.68 -11.66
N MET A 14 -12.52 4.54 -11.42
CA MET A 14 -11.50 4.56 -12.47
C MET A 14 -11.45 3.28 -13.30
N THR A 15 -11.66 2.11 -12.69
CA THR A 15 -11.62 0.80 -13.35
C THR A 15 -12.99 0.35 -13.87
N ARG A 16 -14.07 1.07 -13.55
CA ARG A 16 -15.47 0.71 -13.82
C ARG A 16 -15.85 -0.67 -13.25
N THR A 17 -15.30 -1.01 -12.10
CA THR A 17 -15.58 -2.26 -11.37
C THR A 17 -16.34 -1.98 -10.07
N ARG A 18 -16.69 -3.04 -9.33
CA ARG A 18 -17.17 -2.95 -7.96
C ARG A 18 -16.32 -3.83 -7.05
N HIS A 19 -15.88 -3.29 -5.93
CA HIS A 19 -15.27 -4.05 -4.86
C HIS A 19 -16.33 -4.59 -3.88
N ASP A 20 -15.97 -5.63 -3.14
CA ASP A 20 -16.71 -6.08 -1.96
C ASP A 20 -16.05 -5.49 -0.71
N SER A 21 -16.79 -4.61 -0.03
CA SER A 21 -16.33 -3.92 1.19
C SER A 21 -16.01 -4.90 2.33
N ASN A 22 -16.76 -6.00 2.47
CA ASN A 22 -16.51 -6.99 3.51
C ASN A 22 -15.21 -7.75 3.23
N GLN A 23 -14.99 -8.12 1.96
CA GLN A 23 -13.75 -8.76 1.54
C GLN A 23 -12.54 -7.84 1.78
N GLU A 24 -12.67 -6.55 1.48
CA GLU A 24 -11.64 -5.55 1.74
C GLU A 24 -11.34 -5.44 3.24
N LEU A 25 -12.37 -5.32 4.08
CA LEU A 25 -12.19 -5.21 5.54
C LEU A 25 -11.52 -6.46 6.15
N ILE A 26 -11.92 -7.65 5.71
CA ILE A 26 -11.28 -8.91 6.15
C ILE A 26 -9.82 -8.95 5.68
N GLY A 27 -9.56 -8.58 4.43
CA GLY A 27 -8.19 -8.51 3.88
C GLY A 27 -7.29 -7.57 4.67
N GLN A 28 -7.80 -6.40 5.06
CA GLN A 28 -7.07 -5.45 5.92
C GLN A 28 -6.84 -5.98 7.32
N GLY A 29 -7.84 -6.63 7.92
CA GLY A 29 -7.71 -7.24 9.24
C GLY A 29 -6.58 -8.27 9.25
N ILE A 30 -6.56 -9.17 8.26
CA ILE A 30 -5.51 -10.18 8.11
C ILE A 30 -4.15 -9.51 7.86
N GLY A 31 -4.08 -8.54 6.94
CA GLY A 31 -2.85 -7.81 6.63
C GLY A 31 -2.26 -7.11 7.85
N ASN A 32 -3.08 -6.45 8.66
CA ASN A 32 -2.66 -5.76 9.87
C ASN A 32 -2.28 -6.73 11.00
N MET A 33 -2.96 -7.87 11.12
CA MET A 33 -2.57 -8.92 12.06
C MET A 33 -1.18 -9.45 11.72
N VAL A 34 -0.93 -9.79 10.46
CA VAL A 34 0.39 -10.23 9.98
C VAL A 34 1.43 -9.13 10.21
N ALA A 35 1.14 -7.87 9.86
CA ALA A 35 2.04 -6.75 10.11
C ALA A 35 2.41 -6.65 11.59
N GLY A 36 1.43 -6.73 12.50
CA GLY A 36 1.66 -6.71 13.95
C GLY A 36 2.59 -7.83 14.43
N PHE A 37 2.45 -9.05 13.91
CA PHE A 37 3.36 -10.16 14.24
C PHE A 37 4.81 -9.90 13.84
N PHE A 38 5.04 -9.15 12.77
CA PHE A 38 6.39 -8.77 12.30
C PHE A 38 6.86 -7.40 12.83
N GLY A 39 6.16 -6.80 13.80
CA GLY A 39 6.50 -5.47 14.36
C GLY A 39 6.17 -4.29 13.43
N GLY A 40 5.35 -4.53 12.41
CA GLY A 40 4.86 -3.52 11.48
C GLY A 40 3.76 -2.63 12.06
N ILE A 41 3.54 -1.49 11.41
CA ILE A 41 2.53 -0.50 11.77
C ILE A 41 1.21 -0.82 11.04
N PRO A 42 0.03 -0.59 11.65
CA PRO A 42 -1.26 -0.77 10.98
C PRO A 42 -1.33 0.02 9.66
N GLY A 43 -1.75 -0.67 8.60
CA GLY A 43 -1.96 -0.11 7.26
C GLY A 43 -3.43 0.12 6.93
N ALA A 44 -3.63 0.92 5.88
CA ALA A 44 -4.92 1.16 5.23
C ALA A 44 -4.72 1.29 3.71
N GLY A 45 -5.83 1.37 2.97
CA GLY A 45 -5.80 1.66 1.53
C GLY A 45 -5.11 3.00 1.26
N ALA A 46 -4.19 3.02 0.28
CA ALA A 46 -3.41 4.19 -0.06
C ALA A 46 -3.88 4.82 -1.38
N THR A 47 -4.81 5.79 -1.31
CA THR A 47 -5.48 6.41 -2.47
C THR A 47 -4.53 6.81 -3.59
N MET A 48 -3.49 7.58 -3.27
CA MET A 48 -2.53 8.08 -4.27
C MET A 48 -1.78 6.96 -4.98
N ARG A 49 -1.38 5.91 -4.25
CA ARG A 49 -0.67 4.76 -4.84
C ARG A 49 -1.60 3.96 -5.74
N THR A 50 -2.84 3.76 -5.32
CA THR A 50 -3.87 3.06 -6.11
C THR A 50 -4.18 3.81 -7.41
N VAL A 51 -4.34 5.13 -7.35
CA VAL A 51 -4.58 5.97 -8.55
C VAL A 51 -3.40 5.89 -9.52
N VAL A 52 -2.16 6.01 -9.05
CA VAL A 52 -0.97 5.89 -9.91
C VAL A 52 -0.86 4.50 -10.51
N ASN A 53 -1.12 3.45 -9.72
CA ASN A 53 -1.11 2.07 -10.19
C ASN A 53 -2.13 1.84 -11.33
N ILE A 54 -3.35 2.36 -11.18
CA ILE A 54 -4.38 2.24 -12.22
C ILE A 54 -3.99 3.04 -13.47
N ARG A 55 -3.50 4.29 -13.30
CA ARG A 55 -3.07 5.14 -14.43
C ARG A 55 -1.88 4.57 -15.21
N THR A 56 -1.02 3.80 -14.55
CA THR A 56 0.13 3.12 -15.18
C THR A 56 -0.22 1.75 -15.75
N GLY A 57 -1.52 1.37 -15.78
CA GLY A 57 -2.01 0.14 -16.41
C GLY A 57 -2.15 -1.06 -15.47
N GLY A 58 -1.98 -0.88 -14.16
CA GLY A 58 -2.19 -1.93 -13.17
C GLY A 58 -3.66 -2.32 -13.06
N ALA A 59 -4.01 -3.49 -13.58
CA ALA A 59 -5.39 -3.99 -13.64
C ALA A 59 -5.67 -5.20 -12.75
N THR A 60 -4.64 -5.83 -12.18
CA THR A 60 -4.77 -7.09 -11.41
C THR A 60 -4.12 -6.99 -10.03
N LYS A 61 -4.50 -7.92 -9.14
CA LYS A 61 -3.90 -8.06 -7.80
C LYS A 61 -2.38 -8.29 -7.83
N ILE A 62 -1.86 -8.77 -8.97
CA ILE A 62 -0.42 -9.00 -9.18
C ILE A 62 0.37 -7.69 -9.01
N SER A 63 -0.18 -6.54 -9.42
CA SER A 63 0.51 -5.26 -9.28
C SER A 63 0.79 -4.88 -7.82
N GLY A 64 -0.14 -5.22 -6.91
CA GLY A 64 0.08 -5.04 -5.47
C GLY A 64 1.17 -5.96 -4.93
N ILE A 65 1.16 -7.24 -5.35
CA ILE A 65 2.15 -8.23 -4.92
C ILE A 65 3.56 -7.86 -5.41
N THR A 66 3.69 -7.47 -6.69
CA THR A 66 4.99 -7.05 -7.25
C THR A 66 5.51 -5.80 -6.55
N HIS A 67 4.65 -4.83 -6.26
CA HIS A 67 5.00 -3.65 -5.49
C HIS A 67 5.53 -3.99 -4.09
N SER A 68 4.84 -4.87 -3.36
CA SER A 68 5.26 -5.33 -2.02
C SER A 68 6.60 -6.08 -2.06
N LEU A 69 6.81 -6.97 -3.03
CA LEU A 69 8.08 -7.70 -3.19
C LEU A 69 9.24 -6.78 -3.57
N LEU A 70 8.99 -5.81 -4.45
CA LEU A 70 9.97 -4.81 -4.83
C LEU A 70 10.37 -3.96 -3.62
N LEU A 71 9.40 -3.47 -2.84
CA LEU A 71 9.67 -2.73 -1.62
C LEU A 71 10.46 -3.55 -0.61
N LEU A 72 10.09 -4.82 -0.38
CA LEU A 72 10.82 -5.71 0.51
C LEU A 72 12.28 -5.90 0.07
N THR A 73 12.49 -6.13 -1.22
CA THR A 73 13.84 -6.29 -1.79
C THR A 73 14.68 -5.02 -1.62
N ILE A 74 14.08 -3.85 -1.85
CA ILE A 74 14.74 -2.55 -1.66
C ILE A 74 15.11 -2.38 -0.18
N VAL A 75 14.18 -2.62 0.75
CA VAL A 75 14.43 -2.45 2.18
C VAL A 75 15.57 -3.35 2.64
N VAL A 76 15.58 -4.63 2.26
CA VAL A 76 16.63 -5.58 2.67
C VAL A 76 17.98 -5.24 2.02
N SER A 77 17.98 -4.85 0.74
CA SER A 77 19.23 -4.65 -0.01
C SER A 77 19.84 -3.25 0.22
N LEU A 78 19.01 -2.22 0.38
CA LEU A 78 19.44 -0.82 0.52
C LEU A 78 19.37 -0.32 1.98
N ALA A 79 19.11 -1.19 2.96
CA ALA A 79 19.17 -0.85 4.39
C ALA A 79 20.39 0.02 4.80
N PRO A 80 21.64 -0.30 4.40
CA PRO A 80 22.80 0.50 4.81
C PRO A 80 22.87 1.88 4.14
N LEU A 81 22.21 2.07 2.99
CA LEU A 81 22.07 3.38 2.35
C LEU A 81 20.97 4.19 3.02
N ALA A 82 19.85 3.56 3.39
CA ALA A 82 18.75 4.21 4.08
C ALA A 82 19.18 4.80 5.44
N ALA A 83 20.11 4.14 6.15
CA ALA A 83 20.68 4.66 7.41
C ALA A 83 21.44 5.99 7.27
N LYS A 84 21.83 6.37 6.05
CA LYS A 84 22.53 7.63 5.78
C LYS A 84 21.58 8.80 5.47
N ILE A 85 20.27 8.56 5.42
CA ILE A 85 19.30 9.59 5.07
C ILE A 85 19.13 10.56 6.24
N PRO A 86 19.40 11.88 6.06
CA PRO A 86 19.22 12.86 7.11
C PRO A 86 17.74 12.99 7.49
N HIS A 87 17.46 13.06 8.79
CA HIS A 87 16.09 13.17 9.29
C HIS A 87 15.38 14.46 8.83
N ALA A 88 16.14 15.53 8.55
CA ALA A 88 15.60 16.76 7.97
C ALA A 88 14.94 16.53 6.60
N VAL A 89 15.48 15.62 5.77
CA VAL A 89 14.87 15.27 4.48
C VAL A 89 13.57 14.50 4.68
N LEU A 90 13.56 13.56 5.63
CA LEU A 90 12.35 12.81 5.98
C LEU A 90 11.24 13.72 6.51
N ALA A 91 11.60 14.71 7.34
CA ALA A 91 10.66 15.70 7.86
C ALA A 91 10.07 16.63 6.78
N GLY A 92 10.81 16.88 5.69
CA GLY A 92 10.32 17.69 4.57
C GLY A 92 9.42 16.94 3.59
N ILE A 93 9.46 15.60 3.58
CA ILE A 93 8.61 14.75 2.71
C ILE A 93 7.28 14.42 3.39
N LEU A 94 7.25 14.39 4.73
CA LEU A 94 6.07 14.08 5.55
C LEU A 94 5.12 15.29 5.63
#